data_AF-S8A0G4-F1
#
_entry.id   AF-S8A0G4-F1
#
_cell.length_a   1.000
_cell.length_b   1.000
_cell.length_c   1.000
_cell.angle_alpha   90.00
_cell.angle_beta   90.00
_cell.angle_gamma   90.00
#
_symmetry.space_group_name_H-M   'P 1'
#
loop_
_entity.id
_entity.type
_entity.pdbx_description
1 polymer ?
#
loop_
_entity_poly.entity_id
_entity_poly.type
_entity_poly.pdbx_seq_one_letter_code
_entity_poly.pdbx_strand_id
1 'polypeptide(L)'
;MQDPLITLIQPIHPDNERGSKSVSGDKPTKVYFINNRTSPVHLWWLDYEGRRVSYGSVGANGDTKEMDTYVTHPWVVIDESTEEVLGIYHPGTRTGRVILL
;
A
#
# COMPACT_ATOMS: atom_id res chain seq x y z
N MET A 1 21.98 3.84 4.82
CA MET A 1 22.35 2.52 4.24
C MET A 1 21.06 1.87 3.77
N GLN A 2 20.92 1.55 2.49
CA GLN A 2 19.77 0.79 2.00
C GLN A 2 19.92 -0.65 2.50
N ASP A 3 18.93 -1.16 3.25
CA ASP A 3 18.87 -2.57 3.62
C ASP A 3 18.64 -3.39 2.33
N PRO A 4 19.58 -4.26 1.92
CA PRO A 4 19.47 -5.06 0.69
C PRO A 4 18.29 -6.04 0.69
N LEU A 5 17.55 -6.16 1.81
CA LEU A 5 16.39 -7.03 1.94
C LEU A 5 15.05 -6.33 1.64
N ILE A 6 15.03 -5.01 1.45
CA ILE A 6 13.78 -4.26 1.18
C ILE A 6 13.50 -4.21 -0.33
N THR A 7 12.32 -4.70 -0.72
CA THR A 7 11.87 -4.73 -2.11
C THR A 7 11.04 -3.48 -2.44
N LEU A 8 11.26 -2.86 -3.58
CA LEU A 8 10.38 -1.80 -4.08
C LEU A 8 9.12 -2.45 -4.70
N ILE A 9 7.95 -2.14 -4.15
CA ILE A 9 6.65 -2.59 -4.69
C ILE A 9 6.17 -1.56 -5.70
N GLN A 10 5.96 -1.99 -6.94
CA GLN A 10 5.43 -1.16 -8.02
C GLN A 10 3.90 -1.09 -7.96
N PRO A 11 3.29 0.02 -8.39
CA PRO A 11 1.83 0.12 -8.49
C PRO A 11 1.29 -0.81 -9.58
N ILE A 12 0.15 -1.41 -9.28
CA ILE A 12 -0.74 -2.02 -10.25
C ILE A 12 -1.83 -1.00 -10.60
N HIS A 13 -2.22 -0.95 -11.87
CA HIS A 13 -3.21 0.00 -12.38
C HIS A 13 -4.54 -0.10 -11.62
N PRO A 14 -5.18 1.03 -11.24
CA PRO A 14 -6.42 1.07 -10.46
C PRO A 14 -7.57 0.20 -10.97
N ASP A 15 -7.69 0.01 -12.29
CA ASP A 15 -8.73 -0.84 -12.89
C ASP A 15 -8.70 -2.31 -12.40
N ASN A 16 -7.56 -2.76 -11.86
CA ASN A 16 -7.41 -4.11 -11.34
C ASN A 16 -8.03 -4.29 -9.95
N GLU A 17 -8.54 -3.23 -9.31
CA GLU A 17 -9.01 -3.30 -7.92
C GLU A 17 -10.14 -4.31 -7.76
N ARG A 18 -11.06 -4.38 -8.73
CA ARG A 18 -12.17 -5.36 -8.73
C ARG A 18 -11.70 -6.82 -8.72
N GLY A 19 -10.49 -7.09 -9.21
CA GLY A 19 -9.87 -8.41 -9.22
C GLY A 19 -8.97 -8.68 -8.00
N SER A 20 -8.72 -7.68 -7.16
CA SER A 20 -7.81 -7.76 -6.02
C SER A 20 -8.58 -7.94 -4.72
N LYS A 21 -8.17 -8.93 -3.92
CA LYS A 21 -8.68 -9.17 -2.57
C LYS A 21 -7.66 -9.96 -1.77
N SER A 22 -7.80 -9.93 -0.45
CA SER A 22 -6.98 -10.76 0.42
C SER A 22 -7.31 -12.24 0.29
N VAL A 23 -6.29 -13.10 0.44
CA VAL A 23 -6.44 -14.56 0.33
C VAL A 23 -6.16 -15.27 1.65
N SER A 24 -5.10 -14.90 2.37
CA SER A 24 -4.67 -15.55 3.62
C SER A 24 -3.97 -14.56 4.57
N GLY A 25 -4.06 -14.83 5.87
CA GLY A 25 -3.36 -14.10 6.94
C GLY A 25 -2.18 -14.88 7.54
N ASP A 26 -1.58 -15.80 6.79
CA ASP A 26 -0.65 -16.79 7.37
C ASP A 26 0.83 -16.37 7.27
N LYS A 27 1.15 -15.50 6.31
CA LYS A 27 2.53 -15.07 6.02
C LYS A 27 2.68 -13.58 6.29
N PRO A 28 3.12 -13.18 7.50
CA PRO A 28 3.29 -11.78 7.85
C PRO A 28 4.46 -11.16 7.06
N THR A 29 4.35 -9.87 6.77
CA THR A 29 5.38 -9.04 6.14
C THR A 29 5.17 -7.58 6.54
N LYS A 30 6.09 -6.71 6.16
CA LYS A 30 6.00 -5.26 6.40
C LYS A 30 6.02 -4.49 5.08
N VAL A 31 5.27 -3.40 5.01
CA VAL A 31 5.34 -2.44 3.90
C VAL A 31 5.52 -1.03 4.45
N TYR A 32 6.52 -0.31 3.94
CA TYR A 32 6.72 1.11 4.19
C TYR A 32 6.09 1.93 3.07
N PHE A 33 5.02 2.67 3.38
CA PHE A 33 4.45 3.65 2.45
C PHE A 33 5.09 5.01 2.69
N ILE A 34 5.88 5.47 1.71
CA ILE A 34 6.63 6.73 1.76
C ILE A 34 5.93 7.70 0.81
N ASN A 35 5.30 8.73 1.37
CA ASN A 35 4.55 9.70 0.60
C ASN A 35 5.40 10.93 0.28
N ASN A 36 6.10 10.90 -0.87
CA ASN A 36 6.88 12.05 -1.34
C ASN A 36 6.03 13.08 -2.10
N ARG A 37 4.71 12.89 -2.14
CA ARG A 37 3.78 13.84 -2.77
C ARG A 37 3.58 15.07 -1.89
N THR A 38 3.03 16.13 -2.48
CA THR A 38 2.69 17.37 -1.78
C THR A 38 1.31 17.33 -1.09
N SER A 39 0.52 16.27 -1.33
CA SER A 39 -0.78 16.02 -0.71
C SER A 39 -0.74 14.76 0.16
N PRO A 40 -1.59 14.67 1.20
CA PRO A 40 -1.75 13.44 1.95
C PRO A 40 -2.43 12.35 1.12
N VAL A 41 -2.16 11.09 1.49
CA VAL A 41 -2.79 9.92 0.90
C VAL A 41 -3.47 9.07 1.97
N HIS A 42 -4.49 8.33 1.57
CA HIS A 42 -5.17 7.38 2.43
C HIS A 42 -4.82 5.94 2.07
N LEU A 43 -4.52 5.12 3.08
CA LEU A 43 -4.23 3.70 2.89
C LEU A 43 -5.49 2.86 3.16
N TRP A 44 -5.83 2.01 2.19
CA TRP A 44 -6.95 1.08 2.27
C TRP A 44 -6.47 -0.33 2.03
N TRP A 45 -6.73 -1.23 2.97
CA TRP A 45 -6.55 -2.66 2.76
C TRP A 45 -7.78 -3.23 2.04
N LEU A 46 -7.63 -4.10 1.04
CA LEU A 46 -8.76 -4.86 0.53
C LEU A 46 -8.92 -6.15 1.33
N ASP A 47 -10.03 -6.27 2.03
CA ASP A 47 -10.35 -7.44 2.85
C ASP A 47 -10.55 -8.71 2.01
N TYR A 48 -10.90 -9.81 2.67
CA TYR A 48 -11.12 -11.11 2.01
C TYR A 48 -12.31 -11.13 1.05
N GLU A 49 -13.17 -10.12 1.12
CA GLU A 49 -14.31 -9.90 0.23
C GLU A 49 -14.02 -8.82 -0.82
N GLY A 50 -12.82 -8.23 -0.82
CA GLY A 50 -12.39 -7.16 -1.72
C GLY A 50 -12.90 -5.78 -1.32
N ARG A 51 -13.42 -5.60 -0.10
CA ARG A 51 -13.90 -4.31 0.39
C ARG A 51 -12.73 -3.54 1.01
N ARG A 52 -12.73 -2.22 0.79
CA ARG A 52 -11.74 -1.31 1.38
C ARG A 52 -11.95 -1.18 2.89
N VAL A 53 -10.89 -1.44 3.66
CA VAL A 53 -10.79 -1.21 5.10
C VAL A 53 -9.74 -0.13 5.33
N SER A 54 -10.14 0.97 5.96
CA SER A 54 -9.26 2.11 6.20
C SER A 54 -8.18 1.78 7.24
N TYR A 55 -6.95 2.19 6.94
CA TYR A 55 -5.86 2.25 7.91
C TYR A 55 -5.37 3.68 8.16
N GLY A 56 -6.11 4.68 7.68
CA GLY A 56 -5.82 6.10 7.87
C GLY A 56 -4.76 6.64 6.92
N SER A 57 -4.45 7.92 7.11
CA SER A 57 -3.64 8.71 6.19
C SER A 57 -2.14 8.58 6.41
N VAL A 58 -1.38 8.94 5.37
CA VAL A 58 0.05 9.30 5.41
C VAL A 58 0.15 10.75 4.98
N GLY A 59 0.83 11.58 5.77
CA GLY A 59 1.04 13.00 5.47
C GLY A 59 1.83 13.20 4.17
N ALA A 60 1.96 14.45 3.75
CA ALA A 60 2.74 14.84 2.57
C ALA A 60 4.25 14.97 2.89
N ASN A 61 5.04 15.29 1.86
CA ASN A 61 6.42 15.77 1.96
C ASN A 61 7.41 14.78 2.61
N GLY A 62 7.30 13.51 2.27
CA GLY A 62 8.20 12.44 2.70
C GLY A 62 7.75 11.73 3.98
N ASP A 63 6.54 12.01 4.47
CA ASP A 63 5.98 11.26 5.59
C ASP A 63 5.88 9.77 5.25
N THR A 64 6.05 8.93 6.27
CA THR A 64 6.16 7.49 6.10
C THR A 64 5.31 6.76 7.12
N LYS A 65 4.56 5.77 6.64
CA LYS A 65 3.77 4.87 7.48
C LYS A 65 4.19 3.43 7.26
N GLU A 66 4.55 2.77 8.35
CA GLU A 66 4.82 1.34 8.38
C GLU A 66 3.51 0.57 8.56
N MET A 67 3.30 -0.45 7.75
CA MET A 67 2.19 -1.37 7.86
C MET A 67 2.69 -2.79 8.12
N ASP A 68 2.34 -3.34 9.29
CA ASP A 68 2.33 -4.78 9.54
C ASP A 68 1.16 -5.40 8.77
N THR A 69 1.46 -6.30 7.84
CA THR A 69 0.48 -6.86 6.90
C THR A 69 0.85 -8.30 6.53
N TYR A 70 0.22 -8.85 5.51
CA TYR A 70 0.45 -10.20 5.03
C TYR A 70 0.73 -10.22 3.54
N VAL A 71 1.47 -11.23 3.08
CA VAL A 71 1.92 -11.37 1.68
C VAL A 71 0.76 -11.27 0.68
N THR A 72 -0.44 -11.73 1.06
CA THR A 72 -1.59 -11.75 0.14
C THR A 72 -2.55 -10.58 0.33
N HIS A 73 -2.19 -9.55 1.10
CA HIS A 73 -3.09 -8.43 1.43
C HIS A 73 -2.82 -7.24 0.53
N PRO A 74 -3.60 -7.01 -0.54
CA PRO A 74 -3.40 -5.87 -1.41
C PRO A 74 -3.84 -4.56 -0.72
N TRP A 75 -3.12 -3.50 -1.05
CA TRP A 75 -3.32 -2.15 -0.53
C TRP A 75 -3.69 -1.20 -1.66
N VAL A 76 -4.72 -0.38 -1.47
CA VAL A 76 -5.10 0.72 -2.36
C VAL A 76 -4.68 2.02 -1.71
N VAL A 77 -4.03 2.88 -2.50
CA VAL A 77 -3.65 4.23 -2.07
C VAL A 77 -4.47 5.25 -2.85
N ILE A 78 -5.10 6.17 -2.13
CA ILE A 78 -5.95 7.22 -2.69
C ILE A 78 -5.37 8.58 -2.29
N ASP A 79 -5.26 9.50 -3.24
CA ASP A 79 -4.91 10.88 -2.95
C ASP A 79 -6.10 11.57 -2.28
N GLU A 80 -5.91 12.14 -1.08
CA GLU A 80 -7.02 12.72 -0.31
C GLU A 80 -7.49 14.08 -0.85
N SER A 81 -6.70 14.72 -1.71
CA SER A 81 -7.03 16.03 -2.28
C SER A 81 -7.85 15.92 -3.57
N THR A 82 -7.65 14.85 -4.34
CA THR A 82 -8.28 14.62 -5.64
C THR A 82 -9.26 13.45 -5.64
N GLU A 83 -9.23 12.61 -4.62
CA GLU A 83 -9.95 11.32 -4.53
C GLU A 83 -9.52 10.29 -5.60
N GLU A 84 -8.41 10.54 -6.32
CA GLU A 84 -7.88 9.63 -7.32
C GLU A 84 -7.20 8.42 -6.68
N VAL A 85 -7.44 7.23 -7.25
CA VAL A 85 -6.70 6.02 -6.88
C VAL A 85 -5.34 6.07 -7.54
N LEU A 86 -4.28 6.19 -6.73
CA LEU A 86 -2.90 6.26 -7.23
C LEU A 86 -2.36 4.89 -7.66
N GLY A 87 -2.88 3.82 -7.06
CA GLY A 87 -2.52 2.46 -7.44
C GLY A 87 -2.84 1.42 -6.37
N ILE A 88 -2.66 0.16 -6.77
CA ILE A 88 -2.82 -1.01 -5.92
C ILE A 88 -1.44 -1.65 -5.71
N TYR A 89 -1.12 -2.04 -4.49
CA TYR A 89 0.19 -2.54 -4.11
C TYR A 89 0.03 -3.91 -3.46
N HIS A 90 0.72 -4.90 -4.03
CA HIS A 90 0.67 -6.28 -3.55
C HIS A 90 1.96 -6.56 -2.77
N PRO A 91 1.87 -6.81 -1.45
CA PRO A 91 3.03 -7.19 -0.66
C PRO A 91 3.69 -8.48 -1.18
N GLY A 92 4.96 -8.65 -0.83
CA GLY A 92 5.73 -9.86 -1.10
C GLY A 92 6.21 -10.51 0.19
N THR A 93 6.90 -11.65 0.05
CA THR A 93 7.50 -12.37 1.19
C THR A 93 8.66 -11.61 1.84
N ARG A 94 9.15 -10.56 1.19
CA ARG A 94 10.16 -9.64 1.74
C ARG A 94 9.46 -8.35 2.17
N THR A 95 10.06 -7.68 3.14
CA THR A 95 9.70 -6.31 3.49
C THR A 95 9.69 -5.44 2.24
N GLY A 96 8.58 -4.74 2.04
CA GLY A 96 8.35 -3.87 0.90
C GLY A 96 8.51 -2.40 1.26
N ARG A 97 8.80 -1.57 0.25
CA ARG A 97 8.53 -0.13 0.30
C ARG A 97 7.73 0.27 -0.93
N VAL A 98 6.86 1.24 -0.74
CA VAL A 98 6.10 1.93 -1.78
C VAL A 98 6.53 3.39 -1.74
N ILE A 99 6.95 3.93 -2.88
CA ILE A 99 7.30 5.34 -3.01
C ILE A 99 6.21 6.00 -3.84
N LEU A 100 5.46 6.88 -3.21
CA LEU A 100 4.36 7.63 -3.85
C LEU A 100 4.91 8.97 -4.33
N LEU A 101 4.69 9.27 -5.60
CA LEU A 101 5.21 10.44 -6.31
C LEU A 101 4.09 11.28 -6.92
#